data_AF-A0A8J5VN29-F1
#
_entry.id   AF-A0A8J5VN29-F1
#
_cell.length_a   1.000
_cell.length_b   1.000
_cell.length_c   1.000
_cell.angle_alpha   90.00
_cell.angle_beta   90.00
_cell.angle_gamma   90.00
#
_symmetry.space_group_name_H-M   'P 1'
#
loop_
_entity.id
_entity.type
_entity.pdbx_description
1 polymer ?
#
loop_
_entity_poly.entity_id
_entity_poly.type
_entity_poly.pdbx_seq_one_letter_code
_entity_poly.pdbx_strand_id
1 'polypeptide(L)'
;MRRGLMDPEKADIFLLFLEMSDITYCLYKDSEKVHVNTFDMCILQDFEALTPNLLARSIEIVEGGGLIILLLQDLSSLTGLYTMIMEHLHYDVVKSADAELKKETIQINV
;
A
#
# COMPACT_ATOMS: atom_id res chain seq x y z
N MET A 1 -24.56 -30.07 12.17
CA MET A 1 -23.84 -29.40 13.28
C MET A 1 -24.59 -28.14 13.65
N ARG A 2 -25.08 -28.04 14.89
CA ARG A 2 -25.75 -26.82 15.41
C ARG A 2 -24.69 -25.75 15.66
N ARG A 3 -24.62 -24.72 14.80
CA ARG A 3 -23.91 -23.46 15.09
C ARG A 3 -24.82 -22.64 16.01
N GLY A 4 -24.64 -22.83 17.32
CA GLY A 4 -25.20 -21.91 18.31
C GLY A 4 -24.29 -20.70 18.44
N LEU A 5 -24.90 -19.52 18.51
CA LEU A 5 -24.32 -18.20 18.79
C LEU A 5 -23.67 -17.48 17.60
N MET A 6 -24.47 -17.14 16.58
CA MET A 6 -24.23 -15.88 15.86
C MET A 6 -25.47 -15.03 16.11
N ASP A 7 -25.33 -13.96 16.90
CA ASP A 7 -26.37 -12.93 16.99
C ASP A 7 -26.56 -12.38 15.57
N PRO A 8 -27.76 -12.46 14.98
CA PRO A 8 -28.00 -11.91 13.63
C PRO A 8 -27.76 -10.38 13.58
N GLU A 9 -27.71 -9.71 14.73
CA GLU A 9 -27.38 -8.29 14.87
C GLU A 9 -25.87 -8.00 15.08
N LYS A 10 -25.03 -9.03 15.26
CA LYS A 10 -23.57 -8.92 15.42
C LYS A 10 -22.84 -9.70 14.33
N ALA A 11 -23.29 -9.57 13.08
CA ALA A 11 -22.47 -10.01 11.97
C ALA A 11 -21.12 -9.27 12.04
N ASP A 12 -20.02 -10.01 11.98
CA ASP A 12 -18.69 -9.41 11.89
C ASP A 12 -18.66 -8.55 10.62
N ILE A 13 -18.39 -7.26 10.80
CA ILE A 13 -18.39 -6.25 9.73
C ILE A 13 -17.42 -6.66 8.62
N PHE A 14 -16.34 -7.37 8.95
CA PHE A 14 -15.41 -7.88 7.95
C PHE A 14 -16.01 -9.02 7.12
N LEU A 15 -16.69 -9.98 7.76
CA LEU A 15 -17.38 -11.05 7.02
C LEU A 15 -18.50 -10.49 6.14
N LEU A 16 -19.22 -9.49 6.64
CA LEU A 16 -20.25 -8.82 5.87
C LEU A 16 -19.67 -8.09 4.65
N PHE A 17 -18.52 -7.42 4.81
CA PHE A 17 -17.79 -6.81 3.70
C PHE A 17 -17.38 -7.85 2.65
N LEU A 18 -16.81 -8.99 3.08
CA LEU A 18 -16.41 -10.07 2.16
C LEU A 18 -17.59 -10.67 1.40
N GLU A 19 -18.77 -10.77 2.02
CA GLU A 19 -19.96 -11.34 1.39
C GLU A 19 -20.68 -10.37 0.44
N MET A 20 -20.65 -9.07 0.74
CA MET A 20 -21.37 -8.06 -0.07
C MET A 20 -20.54 -7.48 -1.21
N SER A 21 -19.21 -7.48 -1.09
CA SER A 21 -18.32 -6.87 -2.07
C SER A 21 -17.85 -7.88 -3.13
N ASP A 22 -17.72 -7.42 -4.37
CA ASP A 22 -17.10 -8.21 -5.45
C ASP A 22 -15.58 -8.09 -5.34
N ILE A 23 -14.95 -9.09 -4.69
CA ILE A 23 -13.52 -9.07 -4.39
C ILE A 23 -12.77 -10.03 -5.31
N THR A 24 -11.86 -9.46 -6.11
CA THR A 24 -10.91 -10.24 -6.92
C THR A 24 -9.62 -10.47 -6.13
N TYR A 25 -9.32 -11.74 -5.84
CA TYR A 25 -8.07 -12.13 -5.19
C TYR A 25 -6.97 -12.38 -6.21
N CYS A 26 -5.81 -11.76 -6.01
CA CYS A 26 -4.64 -11.94 -6.85
C CYS A 26 -3.39 -12.20 -5.99
N LEU A 27 -2.60 -13.21 -6.38
CA LEU A 27 -1.29 -13.44 -5.80
C LEU A 27 -0.28 -12.47 -6.43
N TYR A 28 0.69 -11.96 -5.66
CA TYR A 28 1.68 -11.01 -6.19
C TYR A 28 2.45 -11.51 -7.41
N LYS A 29 2.77 -12.81 -7.45
CA LYS A 29 3.41 -13.46 -8.61
C LYS A 29 2.57 -13.43 -9.90
N ASP A 30 1.26 -13.28 -9.75
CA ASP A 30 0.27 -13.30 -10.82
C ASP A 30 -0.26 -11.89 -11.14
N SER A 31 0.29 -10.83 -10.51
CA SER A 31 -0.13 -9.43 -10.67
C SER A 31 -0.17 -8.93 -12.11
N GLU A 32 0.64 -9.52 -13.00
CA GLU A 32 0.64 -9.20 -14.44
C GLU A 32 -0.68 -9.48 -15.13
N LYS A 33 -1.43 -10.48 -14.64
CA LYS A 33 -2.70 -10.91 -15.24
C LYS A 33 -3.84 -9.91 -15.00
N VAL A 34 -3.65 -8.94 -14.11
CA VAL A 34 -4.70 -8.02 -13.66
C VAL A 34 -4.79 -6.76 -14.54
N HIS A 35 -3.82 -6.50 -15.43
CA HIS A 35 -3.76 -5.30 -16.30
C HIS A 35 -4.95 -5.09 -17.25
N VAL A 36 -5.83 -6.09 -17.42
CA VAL A 36 -6.99 -5.97 -18.33
C VAL A 36 -8.17 -5.29 -17.63
N ASN A 37 -8.17 -5.23 -16.30
CA ASN A 37 -9.27 -4.68 -15.51
C ASN A 37 -8.79 -3.54 -14.63
N THR A 38 -9.69 -2.58 -14.40
CA THR A 38 -9.52 -1.50 -13.44
C THR A 38 -10.42 -1.72 -12.22
N PHE A 39 -10.01 -1.18 -11.07
CA PHE A 39 -10.67 -1.37 -9.78
C PHE A 39 -10.81 -0.04 -9.03
N ASP A 40 -11.90 0.10 -8.27
CA ASP A 40 -12.09 1.23 -7.38
C ASP A 40 -11.19 1.18 -6.14
N MET A 41 -10.81 -0.04 -5.73
CA MET A 41 -10.02 -0.26 -4.53
C MET A 41 -9.01 -1.40 -4.73
N CYS A 42 -7.76 -1.18 -4.34
CA CYS A 42 -6.72 -2.19 -4.25
C CYS A 42 -6.21 -2.30 -2.82
N ILE A 43 -6.20 -3.51 -2.25
CA ILE A 43 -5.68 -3.78 -0.90
C ILE A 43 -4.44 -4.66 -1.01
N LEU A 44 -3.31 -4.15 -0.53
CA LEU A 44 -2.02 -4.83 -0.49
C LEU A 44 -1.74 -5.26 0.95
N GLN A 45 -1.80 -6.57 1.19
CA GLN A 45 -1.83 -7.14 2.54
C GLN A 45 -0.46 -7.33 3.19
N ASP A 46 0.56 -7.54 2.38
CA ASP A 46 1.93 -7.75 2.81
C ASP A 46 2.81 -6.65 2.20
N PHE A 47 3.21 -5.73 3.07
CA PHE A 47 4.04 -4.58 2.73
C PHE A 47 5.49 -4.98 2.43
N GLU A 48 6.02 -6.01 3.09
CA GLU A 48 7.43 -6.39 2.99
C GLU A 48 7.75 -7.04 1.63
N ALA A 49 6.76 -7.70 1.03
CA ALA A 49 6.87 -8.26 -0.32
C ALA A 49 6.67 -7.23 -1.45
N LEU A 50 6.40 -5.96 -1.13
CA LEU A 50 6.19 -4.93 -2.15
C LEU A 50 7.50 -4.56 -2.84
N THR A 51 7.46 -4.61 -4.17
CA THR A 51 8.51 -4.10 -5.04
C THR A 51 7.98 -2.89 -5.80
N PRO A 52 8.84 -1.97 -6.27
CA PRO A 52 8.41 -0.81 -7.06
C PRO A 52 7.55 -1.21 -8.27
N ASN A 53 7.86 -2.35 -8.91
CA ASN A 53 7.08 -2.87 -10.03
C ASN A 53 5.67 -3.32 -9.61
N LEU A 54 5.53 -4.01 -8.46
CA LEU A 54 4.21 -4.36 -7.93
C LEU A 54 3.40 -3.10 -7.61
N LEU A 55 4.03 -2.11 -6.98
CA LEU A 55 3.36 -0.86 -6.63
C LEU A 55 2.89 -0.08 -7.87
N ALA A 56 3.74 0.03 -8.90
CA ALA A 56 3.38 0.68 -10.15
C ALA A 56 2.16 0.01 -10.81
N ARG A 57 2.14 -1.33 -10.84
CA ARG A 57 1.01 -2.10 -11.38
C ARG A 57 -0.26 -1.93 -10.56
N SER A 58 -0.14 -1.92 -9.23
CA SER A 58 -1.27 -1.65 -8.34
C SER A 58 -1.84 -0.24 -8.51
N ILE A 59 -1.00 0.75 -8.83
CA ILE A 59 -1.43 2.11 -9.15
C ILE A 59 -2.11 2.16 -10.52
N GLU A 60 -1.57 1.47 -11.52
CA GLU A 60 -2.09 1.45 -12.88
C GLU A 60 -3.51 0.87 -12.98
N ILE A 61 -3.82 -0.18 -12.21
CA ILE A 61 -5.14 -0.82 -12.23
C ILE A 61 -6.19 -0.10 -11.38
N VAL A 62 -5.85 1.00 -10.70
CA VAL A 62 -6.81 1.72 -9.86
C VAL A 62 -7.33 2.96 -10.58
N GLU A 63 -8.65 3.09 -10.66
CA GLU A 63 -9.27 4.21 -11.38
C GLU A 63 -9.05 5.55 -10.67
N GLY A 64 -9.20 6.65 -11.42
CA GLY A 64 -9.11 7.99 -10.88
C GLY A 64 -10.17 8.24 -9.80
N GLY A 65 -9.73 8.50 -8.56
CA GLY A 65 -10.61 8.63 -7.39
C GLY A 65 -10.75 7.35 -6.57
N GLY A 66 -10.13 6.24 -7.01
CA GLY A 66 -10.03 5.00 -6.26
C GLY A 66 -9.02 5.05 -5.12
N LEU A 67 -8.96 3.96 -4.36
CA LEU A 67 -8.17 3.85 -3.13
C LEU A 67 -7.15 2.71 -3.20
N ILE A 68 -5.92 3.00 -2.78
CA ILE A 68 -4.88 1.99 -2.56
C ILE A 68 -4.61 1.91 -1.07
N ILE A 69 -4.87 0.74 -0.48
CA ILE A 69 -4.72 0.50 0.96
C ILE A 69 -3.54 -0.45 1.16
N LEU A 70 -2.55 -0.01 1.94
CA LEU A 70 -1.39 -0.80 2.35
C LEU A 70 -1.59 -1.24 3.80
N LEU A 71 -1.56 -2.55 4.05
CA LEU A 71 -1.60 -3.09 5.40
C LEU A 71 -0.18 -3.34 5.90
N LEU A 72 0.16 -2.75 7.05
CA LEU A 72 1.40 -3.02 7.75
C LEU A 72 1.12 -4.03 8.86
N GLN A 73 1.72 -5.21 8.79
CA GLN A 73 1.50 -6.27 9.77
C GLN A 73 2.43 -6.19 10.99
N ASP A 74 3.66 -5.68 10.82
CA ASP A 74 4.70 -5.68 11.86
C ASP A 74 5.16 -4.25 12.26
N LEU A 75 5.48 -4.07 13.55
CA LEU A 75 6.04 -2.83 14.09
C LEU A 75 7.44 -2.52 13.52
N SER A 76 8.16 -3.54 13.05
CA SER A 76 9.45 -3.43 12.38
C SER A 76 9.32 -2.66 11.06
N SER A 77 8.28 -2.98 10.27
CA SER A 77 7.92 -2.24 9.06
C SER A 77 7.60 -0.77 9.37
N LEU A 78 6.87 -0.50 10.46
CA LEU A 78 6.59 0.87 10.90
C LEU A 78 7.84 1.63 11.36
N THR A 79 8.73 0.95 12.09
CA THR A 79 9.99 1.54 12.59
C THR A 79 10.92 1.88 11.42
N GLY A 80 11.00 1.00 10.42
CA GLY A 80 11.73 1.27 9.18
C GLY A 80 11.20 2.50 8.44
N LEU A 81 9.87 2.61 8.33
CA LEU A 81 9.21 3.75 7.67
C LEU A 81 9.45 5.07 8.44
N TYR A 82 9.40 5.03 9.76
CA TYR A 82 9.74 6.17 10.62
C TYR A 82 11.21 6.59 10.45
N THR A 83 12.13 5.62 10.41
CA THR A 83 13.57 5.88 10.28
C THR A 83 13.89 6.50 8.93
N MET A 84 13.28 6.00 7.84
CA MET A 84 13.45 6.55 6.50
C MET A 84 13.01 8.03 6.41
N ILE A 85 11.88 8.38 7.03
CA ILE A 85 11.40 9.77 7.08
C ILE A 85 12.36 10.65 7.89
N MET A 86 12.85 10.17 9.03
CA MET A 86 13.80 10.90 9.87
C MET A 86 15.14 11.15 9.16
N GLU A 87 15.68 10.15 8.47
CA GLU A 87 16.92 10.29 7.68
C GLU A 87 16.76 11.29 6.53
N HIS A 88 15.61 11.25 5.83
CA HIS A 88 15.31 12.19 4.76
C HIS A 88 15.21 13.63 5.27
N LEU A 89 14.51 13.85 6.39
CA LEU A 89 14.42 15.17 7.02
C LEU A 89 15.79 15.67 7.50
N HIS A 90 16.62 14.79 8.05
CA HIS A 90 17.98 15.14 8.44
C HIS A 90 18.83 15.56 7.23
N TYR A 91 18.76 14.79 6.14
CA TYR A 91 19.43 15.13 4.88
C TYR A 91 18.97 16.47 4.33
N ASP A 92 17.66 16.75 4.30
CA ASP A 92 17.11 18.01 3.82
C ASP A 92 17.54 19.20 4.68
N VAL A 93 17.57 19.06 6.01
CA VAL A 93 18.07 20.09 6.92
C VAL A 93 19.55 20.37 6.66
N VAL A 94 20.38 19.34 6.56
CA VAL A 94 21.83 19.49 6.31
C VAL A 94 22.08 20.13 4.94
N LYS A 95 21.37 19.68 3.90
CA LYS A 95 21.44 20.25 2.54
C LYS A 95 20.92 21.69 2.47
N SER A 96 19.94 22.06 3.29
CA SER A 96 19.44 23.43 3.34
C SER A 96 20.49 24.40 3.91
N ALA A 97 21.32 23.92 4.85
CA ALA A 97 22.38 24.66 5.52
C ALA A 97 23.68 24.72 4.72
N ASP A 98 23.97 23.71 3.88
CA ASP A 98 25.20 23.62 3.10
C ASP A 98 25.00 23.99 1.61
N ALA A 99 25.65 25.07 1.18
CA ALA A 99 25.55 25.59 -0.19
C ALA A 99 26.30 24.75 -1.24
N GLU A 100 27.25 23.89 -0.84
CA GLU A 100 27.94 22.98 -1.77
C GLU A 100 27.08 21.77 -2.13
N LEU A 101 26.38 21.16 -1.17
CA LEU A 101 25.47 20.03 -1.43
C LEU A 101 24.29 20.41 -2.36
N LYS A 102 23.88 21.69 -2.40
CA LYS A 102 22.86 22.17 -3.35
C LYS A 102 23.29 22.00 -4.81
N LYS A 103 24.60 22.01 -5.10
CA LYS A 103 25.14 21.90 -6.47
C LYS A 103 25.16 20.46 -6.99
N GLU A 104 25.08 19.46 -6.10
CA GLU A 104 25.17 18.03 -6.45
C GLU A 104 23.82 17.37 -6.76
N THR A 105 22.72 18.10 -6.64
CA THR A 105 21.39 17.54 -6.89
C THR A 105 21.06 17.54 -8.38
N ILE A 106 21.05 16.36 -8.99
CA ILE A 106 20.55 16.16 -10.34
C ILE A 106 19.02 16.09 -10.26
N GLN A 107 18.34 17.16 -10.69
CA GLN A 107 16.89 17.10 -10.94
C GLN A 107 16.65 16.36 -12.25
N ILE A 108 16.09 15.16 -12.15
CA ILE A 108 15.49 14.48 -13.29
C ILE A 108 14.02 14.88 -13.29
N ASN A 109 13.66 15.77 -14.22
CA ASN A 109 12.25 15.99 -14.54
C ASN A 109 11.76 14.76 -15.31
N VAL A 110 10.85 14.02 -14.70
CA VAL A 110 10.02 13.05 -15.41
C VAL A 110 8.81 13.78 -15.95
#